data_AF-A0A497NLE7-F1
#
_entry.id   AF-A0A497NLE7-F1
#
_cell.length_a   1.000
_cell.length_b   1.000
_cell.length_c   1.000
_cell.angle_alpha   90.00
_cell.angle_beta   90.00
_cell.angle_gamma   90.00
#
_symmetry.space_group_name_H-M   'P 1'
#
loop_
_entity.id
_entity.type
_entity.pdbx_description
1 polymer ?
#
loop_
_entity_poly.entity_id
_entity_poly.type
_entity_poly.pdbx_seq_one_letter_code
_entity_poly.pdbx_strand_id
1 'polypeptide(L)'
;MNITEKILAKASGKKEVNPGEIVEAKVDMAMVHDLTGPLTVESFQKIGVKKVWDNKRIVIIMDHQVPAESVRSAELHEIMRNFAKEQQIENFYDVGKGGICHQVMPEKGYVRPGNLIVGADSHTCTYGALGAFATGIGSTEMAAVFTTGSLWFRVPSVIKINVAGSFQKFVTPKDLILNIIGTIKADGAIYKGVEFAGPT
;
A
#
# COMPACT_ATOMS: atom_id res chain seq x y z
N MET A 1 -2.34 -22.16 -7.48
CA MET A 1 -2.35 -20.81 -6.91
C MET A 1 -1.33 -19.91 -7.58
N ASN A 2 -1.75 -18.72 -8.02
CA ASN A 2 -0.84 -17.62 -8.43
C ASN A 2 -0.13 -16.98 -7.21
N ILE A 3 0.74 -15.99 -7.44
CA ILE A 3 1.50 -15.36 -6.34
C ILE A 3 0.57 -14.67 -5.33
N THR A 4 -0.44 -13.95 -5.80
CA THR A 4 -1.43 -13.26 -4.97
C THR A 4 -2.18 -14.22 -4.05
N GLU A 5 -2.69 -15.32 -4.59
CA GLU A 5 -3.37 -16.37 -3.81
C GLU A 5 -2.44 -16.99 -2.76
N LYS A 6 -1.17 -17.25 -3.10
CA LYS A 6 -0.18 -17.78 -2.14
C LYS A 6 0.07 -16.81 -0.98
N ILE A 7 0.21 -15.51 -1.27
CA ILE A 7 0.43 -14.49 -0.24
C ILE A 7 -0.79 -14.37 0.68
N LEU A 8 -1.99 -14.27 0.11
CA LEU A 8 -3.23 -14.17 0.89
C LEU A 8 -3.54 -15.44 1.70
N ALA A 9 -3.27 -16.63 1.15
CA ALA A 9 -3.35 -17.89 1.88
C ALA A 9 -2.42 -17.88 3.11
N LYS A 10 -1.14 -17.54 2.91
CA LYS A 10 -0.17 -17.42 4.00
C LYS A 10 -0.59 -16.39 5.05
N ALA A 11 -1.00 -15.20 4.63
CA ALA A 11 -1.36 -14.10 5.53
C ALA A 11 -2.64 -14.38 6.33
N SER A 12 -3.54 -15.23 5.82
CA SER A 12 -4.76 -15.68 6.50
C SER A 12 -4.59 -17.02 7.25
N GLY A 13 -3.40 -17.62 7.25
CA GLY A 13 -3.16 -18.91 7.89
C GLY A 13 -3.82 -20.10 7.19
N LYS A 14 -4.24 -19.95 5.94
CA LYS A 14 -4.86 -20.99 5.13
C LYS A 14 -3.83 -21.72 4.26
N LYS A 15 -4.11 -22.99 3.94
CA LYS A 15 -3.28 -23.78 3.02
C LYS A 15 -3.45 -23.32 1.56
N GLU A 16 -4.67 -22.93 1.21
CA GLU A 16 -5.05 -22.44 -0.11
C GLU A 16 -6.22 -21.46 0.00
N VAL A 17 -6.39 -20.63 -1.02
CA VAL A 17 -7.51 -19.70 -1.18
C VAL A 17 -7.92 -19.64 -2.65
N ASN A 18 -9.16 -19.25 -2.92
CA ASN A 18 -9.69 -19.15 -4.29
C ASN A 18 -10.18 -17.74 -4.62
N PRO A 19 -10.12 -17.29 -5.89
CA PRO A 19 -10.70 -16.02 -6.30
C PRO A 19 -12.17 -15.88 -5.88
N GLY A 20 -12.52 -14.71 -5.35
CA GLY A 20 -13.85 -14.40 -4.81
C GLY A 20 -14.04 -14.76 -3.34
N GLU A 21 -13.18 -15.62 -2.77
CA GLU A 21 -13.17 -15.93 -1.34
C GLU A 21 -12.84 -14.67 -0.51
N ILE A 22 -13.48 -14.52 0.64
CA ILE A 22 -13.16 -13.47 1.61
C ILE A 22 -12.33 -14.08 2.73
N VAL A 23 -11.16 -13.49 3.00
CA VAL A 23 -10.25 -13.92 4.05
C VAL A 23 -9.90 -12.75 4.97
N GLU A 24 -9.78 -13.01 6.26
CA GLU A 24 -9.10 -12.09 7.18
C GLU A 24 -7.59 -12.38 7.11
N ALA A 25 -6.79 -11.37 6.78
CA ALA A 25 -5.36 -11.51 6.59
C ALA A 25 -4.57 -10.52 7.44
N LYS A 26 -3.44 -10.98 7.98
CA LYS A 26 -2.51 -10.15 8.75
C LYS A 26 -1.75 -9.22 7.82
N VAL A 27 -1.62 -7.96 8.23
CA VAL A 27 -0.86 -6.93 7.54
C VAL A 27 0.58 -6.94 8.01
N ASP A 28 1.52 -6.96 7.07
CA ASP A 28 2.95 -6.87 7.37
C ASP A 28 3.39 -5.42 7.59
N MET A 29 2.94 -4.50 6.73
CA MET A 29 3.22 -3.07 6.83
C MET A 29 2.01 -2.23 6.43
N ALA A 30 1.80 -1.11 7.12
CA ALA A 30 0.74 -0.15 6.85
C ALA A 30 1.35 1.25 6.63
N MET A 31 1.06 1.87 5.48
CA MET A 31 1.59 3.19 5.13
C MET A 31 0.47 4.24 5.09
N VAL A 32 0.69 5.40 5.72
CA VAL A 32 -0.17 6.58 5.58
C VAL A 32 0.66 7.81 5.26
N HIS A 33 0.02 8.79 4.63
CA HIS A 33 0.63 10.08 4.32
C HIS A 33 -0.19 11.24 4.89
N ASP A 34 0.23 12.47 4.62
CA ASP A 34 -0.26 13.71 5.21
C ASP A 34 -1.72 14.08 4.89
N LEU A 35 -2.33 13.51 3.85
CA LEU A 35 -3.74 13.78 3.51
C LEU A 35 -4.70 12.76 4.14
N THR A 36 -4.40 11.47 4.01
CA THR A 36 -5.28 10.37 4.46
C THR A 36 -4.94 9.89 5.88
N GLY A 37 -3.71 10.16 6.34
CA GLY A 37 -3.26 9.90 7.71
C GLY A 37 -4.11 10.60 8.76
N PRO A 38 -4.36 11.92 8.68
CA PRO A 38 -5.19 12.62 9.67
C PRO A 38 -6.61 12.05 9.78
N LEU A 39 -7.22 11.67 8.64
CA LEU A 39 -8.53 11.00 8.63
C LEU A 39 -8.47 9.62 9.29
N THR A 40 -7.37 8.88 9.06
CA THR A 40 -7.11 7.60 9.73
C THR A 40 -6.97 7.79 11.24
N VAL A 41 -6.23 8.82 11.68
CA VAL A 41 -6.05 9.15 13.10
C VAL A 41 -7.39 9.50 13.75
N GLU A 42 -8.21 10.31 13.10
CA GLU A 42 -9.55 10.66 13.58
C GLU A 42 -10.44 9.41 13.73
N SER A 43 -10.47 8.54 12.71
CA SER A 43 -11.21 7.27 12.78
C SER A 43 -10.67 6.34 13.86
N PHE A 44 -9.35 6.23 14.01
CA PHE A 44 -8.71 5.42 15.04
C PHE A 44 -9.05 5.91 16.45
N GLN A 45 -9.02 7.21 16.70
CA GLN A 45 -9.42 7.81 17.97
C GLN A 45 -10.89 7.54 18.30
N LYS A 46 -11.78 7.59 17.29
CA LYS A 46 -13.21 7.25 17.45
C LYS A 46 -13.45 5.79 17.81
N ILE A 47 -12.59 4.86 17.37
CA ILE A 47 -12.65 3.44 17.79
C ILE A 47 -12.35 3.31 19.30
N GLY A 48 -11.56 4.23 19.88
CA GLY A 48 -11.33 4.31 21.32
C GLY A 48 -10.21 3.40 21.86
N VAL A 49 -9.44 2.77 20.97
CA VAL A 49 -8.25 1.99 21.36
C VAL A 49 -7.07 2.93 21.60
N LYS A 50 -6.31 2.66 22.67
CA LYS A 50 -5.26 3.59 23.15
C LYS A 50 -3.96 3.52 22.36
N LYS A 51 -3.62 2.34 21.82
CA LYS A 51 -2.34 2.06 21.16
C LYS A 51 -2.56 1.35 19.84
N VAL A 52 -1.75 1.72 18.86
CA VAL A 52 -1.68 1.00 17.58
C VAL A 52 -1.17 -0.44 17.79
N TRP A 53 -1.51 -1.35 16.87
CA TRP A 53 -1.19 -2.76 16.98
C TRP A 53 0.33 -3.03 17.04
N ASP A 54 1.11 -2.31 16.23
CA ASP A 54 2.57 -2.43 16.16
C ASP A 54 3.16 -1.13 15.60
N ASN A 55 3.86 -0.37 16.44
CA ASN A 55 4.47 0.91 16.09
C ASN A 55 5.65 0.78 15.12
N LYS A 56 6.17 -0.43 14.89
CA LYS A 56 7.25 -0.74 13.94
C LYS A 56 6.74 -1.11 12.55
N ARG A 57 5.46 -1.45 12.43
CA ARG A 57 4.83 -1.85 11.17
C ARG A 57 3.99 -0.75 10.53
N ILE A 58 3.88 0.38 11.19
CA ILE A 58 3.26 1.60 10.64
C ILE A 58 4.37 2.51 10.12
N VAL A 59 4.17 3.04 8.91
CA VAL A 59 5.05 4.01 8.27
C VAL A 59 4.24 5.25 7.94
N ILE A 60 4.70 6.40 8.44
CA ILE A 60 4.07 7.70 8.20
C ILE A 60 5.04 8.53 7.36
N ILE A 61 4.61 9.00 6.18
CA ILE A 61 5.47 9.75 5.25
C ILE A 61 4.74 11.03 4.82
N MET A 62 5.35 12.17 5.08
CA MET A 62 4.80 13.48 4.70
C MET A 62 5.35 13.86 3.32
N ASP A 63 4.56 13.69 2.25
CA ASP A 63 5.03 13.88 0.87
C ASP A 63 4.06 14.60 -0.08
N HIS A 64 2.77 14.73 0.24
CA HIS A 64 1.81 15.36 -0.69
C HIS A 64 1.80 16.89 -0.62
N GLN A 65 1.97 17.47 0.57
CA GLN A 65 1.96 18.91 0.80
C GLN A 65 3.30 19.35 1.40
N VAL A 66 4.35 19.40 0.56
CA VAL A 66 5.72 19.67 1.00
C VAL A 66 6.31 20.87 0.23
N PRO A 67 6.55 22.03 0.89
CA PRO A 67 6.10 22.40 2.25
C PRO A 67 4.59 22.62 2.32
N ALA A 68 4.06 22.79 3.55
CA ALA A 68 2.67 23.16 3.78
C ALA A 68 2.30 24.45 3.03
N GLU A 69 1.36 24.37 2.09
CA GLU A 69 0.94 25.50 1.26
C GLU A 69 -0.17 26.35 1.91
N SER A 70 -0.78 25.83 2.98
CA SER A 70 -1.92 26.44 3.67
C SER A 70 -1.90 26.19 5.19
N VAL A 71 -2.61 27.02 5.96
CA VAL A 71 -2.80 26.79 7.42
C VAL A 71 -3.39 25.40 7.65
N ARG A 72 -4.38 25.00 6.84
CA ARG A 72 -4.98 23.67 6.92
C ARG A 72 -3.96 22.55 6.71
N SER A 73 -3.09 22.64 5.70
CA SER A 73 -2.03 21.65 5.49
C SER A 73 -1.06 21.58 6.67
N ALA A 74 -0.74 22.73 7.29
CA ALA A 74 0.12 22.77 8.48
C ALA A 74 -0.55 22.11 9.70
N GLU A 75 -1.85 22.29 9.89
CA GLU A 75 -2.64 21.61 10.94
C GLU A 75 -2.66 20.08 10.72
N LEU A 76 -2.85 19.62 9.48
CA LEU A 76 -2.78 18.19 9.15
C LEU A 76 -1.39 17.61 9.47
N HIS A 77 -0.33 18.36 9.19
CA HIS A 77 1.03 17.95 9.56
C HIS A 77 1.23 17.88 11.07
N GLU A 78 0.70 18.84 11.82
CA GLU A 78 0.75 18.83 13.27
C GLU A 78 0.04 17.60 13.86
N ILE A 79 -1.15 17.25 13.35
CA ILE A 79 -1.88 16.04 13.74
C ILE A 79 -0.99 14.80 13.57
N MET A 80 -0.34 14.66 12.42
CA MET A 80 0.52 13.50 12.15
C MET A 80 1.77 13.46 13.03
N ARG A 81 2.41 14.60 13.29
CA ARG A 81 3.56 14.67 14.22
C ARG A 81 3.16 14.30 15.64
N ASN A 82 2.03 14.81 16.12
CA ASN A 82 1.51 14.51 17.44
C ASN A 82 1.16 13.02 17.57
N PHE A 83 0.45 12.47 16.58
CA PHE A 83 0.13 11.04 16.54
C PHE A 83 1.38 10.16 16.53
N ALA A 84 2.36 10.47 15.67
CA ALA A 84 3.61 9.73 15.60
C ALA A 84 4.35 9.72 16.94
N LYS A 85 4.38 10.87 17.64
CA LYS A 85 4.98 11.01 18.97
C LYS A 85 4.21 10.21 20.03
N GLU A 86 2.89 10.34 20.10
CA GLU A 86 2.02 9.69 21.10
C GLU A 86 2.03 8.15 20.97
N GLN A 87 2.03 7.66 19.73
CA GLN A 87 2.06 6.24 19.41
C GLN A 87 3.48 5.68 19.32
N GLN A 88 4.51 6.54 19.44
CA GLN A 88 5.92 6.18 19.34
C GLN A 88 6.23 5.46 18.03
N ILE A 89 5.70 5.97 16.92
CA ILE A 89 5.91 5.40 15.58
C ILE A 89 7.39 5.50 15.22
N GLU A 90 8.04 4.36 14.99
CA GLU A 90 9.48 4.32 14.70
C GLU A 90 9.80 4.83 13.29
N ASN A 91 8.87 4.63 12.35
CA ASN A 91 9.05 4.93 10.93
C ASN A 91 8.30 6.19 10.51
N PHE A 92 8.66 7.34 11.09
CA PHE A 92 8.10 8.64 10.73
C PHE A 92 9.08 9.45 9.86
N TYR A 93 8.63 9.84 8.67
CA TYR A 93 9.36 10.65 7.71
C TYR A 93 8.65 12.00 7.54
N ASP A 94 9.12 13.01 8.28
CA ASP A 94 8.57 14.37 8.23
C ASP A 94 8.93 15.07 6.91
N VAL A 95 8.32 16.24 6.70
CA VAL A 95 8.55 17.16 5.58
C VAL A 95 10.05 17.37 5.36
N GLY A 96 10.52 17.07 4.16
CA GLY A 96 11.93 17.21 3.77
C GLY A 96 12.88 16.13 4.31
N LYS A 97 12.39 15.14 5.06
CA LYS A 97 13.19 14.02 5.59
C LYS A 97 12.89 12.68 4.92
N GLY A 98 12.07 12.67 3.88
CA GLY A 98 11.70 11.51 3.09
C GLY A 98 11.76 11.78 1.58
N GLY A 99 10.71 11.37 0.89
CA GLY A 99 10.48 11.50 -0.53
C GLY A 99 9.07 10.98 -0.83
N ILE A 100 8.73 10.76 -2.10
CA ILE A 100 7.44 10.17 -2.47
C ILE A 100 7.25 8.86 -1.71
N CYS A 101 6.11 8.68 -1.07
CA CYS A 101 5.84 7.58 -0.14
C CYS A 101 6.12 6.21 -0.76
N HIS A 102 5.75 6.04 -2.02
CA HIS A 102 5.98 4.79 -2.75
C HIS A 102 7.43 4.51 -3.15
N GLN A 103 8.30 5.53 -3.10
CA GLN A 103 9.76 5.39 -3.28
C GLN A 103 10.45 5.09 -1.94
N VAL A 104 10.06 5.79 -0.88
CA VAL A 104 10.64 5.61 0.46
C VAL A 104 10.37 4.20 0.98
N MET A 105 9.16 3.68 0.78
CA MET A 105 8.76 2.35 1.26
C MET A 105 9.72 1.22 0.83
N PRO A 106 10.03 1.03 -0.46
CA PRO A 106 11.01 0.05 -0.90
C PRO A 106 12.46 0.41 -0.52
N GLU A 107 12.88 1.67 -0.65
CA GLU A 107 14.27 2.09 -0.35
C GLU A 107 14.67 1.85 1.11
N LYS A 108 13.71 1.94 2.03
CA LYS A 108 13.92 1.73 3.47
C LYS A 108 13.70 0.27 3.88
N GLY A 109 13.40 -0.62 2.94
CA GLY A 109 13.27 -2.06 3.17
C GLY A 109 11.97 -2.49 3.86
N TYR A 110 10.94 -1.63 3.83
CA TYR A 110 9.59 -1.95 4.33
C TYR A 110 8.80 -2.84 3.37
N VAL A 111 9.17 -2.85 2.09
CA VAL A 111 8.57 -3.74 1.09
C VAL A 111 9.46 -4.95 0.88
N ARG A 112 8.95 -6.15 1.19
CA ARG A 112 9.68 -7.41 0.95
C ARG A 112 8.82 -8.44 0.20
N PRO A 113 9.45 -9.35 -0.55
CA PRO A 113 8.73 -10.40 -1.26
C PRO A 113 7.84 -11.23 -0.32
N GLY A 114 6.61 -11.48 -0.74
CA GLY A 114 5.63 -12.25 0.00
C GLY A 114 4.97 -11.52 1.17
N ASN A 115 5.19 -10.22 1.32
CA ASN A 115 4.45 -9.41 2.29
C ASN A 115 3.03 -9.07 1.80
N LEU A 116 2.14 -8.85 2.76
CA LEU A 116 0.85 -8.18 2.57
C LEU A 116 0.96 -6.74 3.10
N ILE A 117 0.92 -5.75 2.21
CA ILE A 117 1.11 -4.34 2.54
C ILE A 117 -0.14 -3.55 2.17
N VAL A 118 -0.57 -2.68 3.06
CA VAL A 118 -1.66 -1.73 2.78
C VAL A 118 -1.17 -0.31 2.89
N GLY A 119 -1.77 0.58 2.09
CA GLY A 119 -1.43 1.99 2.09
C GLY A 119 -2.69 2.83 1.93
N ALA A 120 -2.75 3.97 2.60
CA ALA A 120 -3.83 4.92 2.42
C ALA A 120 -3.62 5.81 1.19
N ASP A 121 -3.11 5.22 0.09
CA ASP A 121 -2.93 5.85 -1.22
C ASP A 121 -3.28 4.86 -2.35
N SER A 122 -3.81 5.37 -3.46
CA SER A 122 -4.27 4.58 -4.60
C SER A 122 -3.15 3.84 -5.37
N HIS A 123 -1.91 4.32 -5.32
CA HIS A 123 -0.76 3.76 -6.04
C HIS A 123 0.09 2.82 -5.18
N THR A 124 -0.41 2.41 -4.02
CA THR A 124 0.21 1.37 -3.16
C THR A 124 0.50 0.07 -3.91
N CYS A 125 -0.21 -0.21 -5.02
CA CYS A 125 0.08 -1.32 -5.93
C CYS A 125 1.52 -1.35 -6.48
N THR A 126 2.25 -0.22 -6.44
CA THR A 126 3.68 -0.10 -6.80
C THR A 126 4.55 -1.16 -6.11
N TYR A 127 4.23 -1.53 -4.87
CA TYR A 127 5.01 -2.50 -4.09
C TYR A 127 4.94 -3.92 -4.66
N GLY A 128 3.95 -4.21 -5.52
CA GLY A 128 3.85 -5.46 -6.25
C GLY A 128 5.08 -5.75 -7.13
N ALA A 129 5.81 -4.71 -7.56
CA ALA A 129 7.06 -4.85 -8.30
C ALA A 129 8.14 -5.65 -7.53
N LEU A 130 8.05 -5.70 -6.19
CA LEU A 130 8.95 -6.45 -5.32
C LEU A 130 8.35 -7.79 -4.85
N GLY A 131 7.30 -8.28 -5.52
CA GLY A 131 6.67 -9.56 -5.20
C GLY A 131 5.85 -9.55 -3.90
N ALA A 132 5.41 -8.38 -3.44
CA ALA A 132 4.44 -8.24 -2.36
C ALA A 132 3.00 -8.22 -2.90
N PHE A 133 2.02 -8.61 -2.08
CA PHE A 133 0.63 -8.22 -2.33
C PHE A 133 0.41 -6.85 -1.70
N ALA A 134 0.02 -5.86 -2.50
CA ALA A 134 -0.13 -4.50 -2.03
C ALA A 134 -1.36 -3.81 -2.62
N THR A 135 -2.12 -3.11 -1.77
CA THR A 135 -3.35 -2.43 -2.18
C THR A 135 -3.57 -1.14 -1.42
N GLY A 136 -4.16 -0.16 -2.12
CA GLY A 136 -4.72 1.02 -1.50
C GLY A 136 -5.98 0.67 -0.70
N ILE A 137 -6.17 1.31 0.45
CA ILE A 137 -7.36 1.19 1.30
C ILE A 137 -7.78 2.58 1.81
N GLY A 138 -9.04 2.71 2.24
CA GLY A 138 -9.56 3.95 2.82
C GLY A 138 -9.14 4.18 4.28
N SER A 139 -9.39 5.38 4.81
CA SER A 139 -9.05 5.75 6.18
C SER A 139 -9.75 4.90 7.25
N THR A 140 -11.01 4.49 7.01
CA THR A 140 -11.75 3.60 7.92
C THR A 140 -11.09 2.23 8.02
N GLU A 141 -10.68 1.66 6.89
CA GLU A 141 -9.99 0.37 6.84
C GLU A 141 -8.60 0.48 7.45
N MET A 142 -7.90 1.59 7.19
CA MET A 142 -6.59 1.84 7.81
C MET A 142 -6.68 1.99 9.33
N ALA A 143 -7.74 2.63 9.84
CA ALA A 143 -7.99 2.71 11.28
C ALA A 143 -8.25 1.32 11.90
N ALA A 144 -8.94 0.43 11.18
CA ALA A 144 -9.09 -0.97 11.58
C ALA A 144 -7.74 -1.68 11.61
N VAL A 145 -6.89 -1.52 10.58
CA VAL A 145 -5.53 -2.08 10.53
C VAL A 145 -4.67 -1.55 11.68
N PHE A 146 -4.70 -0.24 11.96
CA PHE A 146 -3.99 0.35 13.10
C PHE A 146 -4.45 -0.26 14.43
N THR A 147 -5.69 -0.69 14.51
CA THR A 147 -6.27 -1.31 15.72
C THR A 147 -5.91 -2.80 15.84
N THR A 148 -6.02 -3.57 14.76
CA THR A 148 -5.98 -5.05 14.82
C THR A 148 -4.76 -5.68 14.17
N GLY A 149 -4.07 -4.97 13.28
CA GLY A 149 -3.04 -5.52 12.40
C GLY A 149 -3.57 -6.50 11.35
N SER A 150 -4.88 -6.52 11.11
CA SER A 150 -5.54 -7.38 10.11
C SER A 150 -6.60 -6.62 9.32
N LEU A 151 -6.96 -7.13 8.15
CA LEU A 151 -8.09 -6.63 7.36
C LEU A 151 -8.71 -7.78 6.56
N TRP A 152 -9.95 -7.57 6.10
CA TRP A 152 -10.67 -8.49 5.25
C TRP A 152 -10.34 -8.21 3.78
N PHE A 153 -9.98 -9.24 3.03
CA PHE A 153 -9.67 -9.15 1.62
C PHE A 153 -10.53 -10.13 0.84
N ARG A 154 -11.17 -9.65 -0.23
CA ARG A 154 -11.68 -10.54 -1.29
C ARG A 154 -10.50 -10.91 -2.18
N VAL A 155 -10.19 -12.20 -2.26
CA VAL A 155 -9.11 -12.73 -3.12
C VAL A 155 -9.43 -12.37 -4.58
N PRO A 156 -8.59 -11.59 -5.28
CA PRO A 156 -8.88 -11.18 -6.63
C PRO A 156 -8.57 -12.29 -7.64
N SER A 157 -9.30 -12.32 -8.75
CA SER A 157 -8.82 -13.03 -9.94
C SER A 157 -7.61 -12.29 -10.53
N VAL A 158 -6.72 -12.98 -11.25
CA VAL A 158 -5.50 -12.38 -11.78
C VAL A 158 -5.51 -12.34 -13.31
N ILE A 159 -5.14 -11.19 -13.89
CA ILE A 159 -4.74 -11.07 -15.29
C ILE A 159 -3.23 -11.26 -15.33
N LYS A 160 -2.78 -12.28 -16.06
CA LYS A 160 -1.35 -12.49 -16.31
C LYS A 160 -0.96 -11.86 -17.64
N ILE A 161 0.00 -10.94 -17.61
CA ILE A 161 0.56 -10.29 -18.78
C ILE A 161 1.95 -10.85 -19.01
N ASN A 162 2.11 -11.61 -20.09
CA ASN A 162 3.39 -12.19 -20.47
C ASN A 162 4.10 -11.29 -21.50
N VAL A 163 5.21 -10.67 -21.10
CA VAL A 163 5.99 -9.75 -21.93
C VAL A 163 7.27 -10.46 -22.39
N ALA A 164 7.52 -10.48 -23.69
CA ALA A 164 8.69 -11.12 -24.28
C ALA A 164 9.38 -10.21 -25.31
N GLY A 165 10.70 -10.41 -25.49
CA GLY A 165 11.55 -9.58 -26.33
C GLY A 165 12.46 -8.64 -25.53
N SER A 166 12.97 -7.60 -26.18
CA SER A 166 13.82 -6.59 -25.55
C SER A 166 13.38 -5.19 -25.97
N PHE A 167 13.52 -4.22 -25.06
CA PHE A 167 13.25 -2.82 -25.38
C PHE A 167 14.13 -2.34 -26.53
N GLN A 168 13.49 -1.70 -27.51
CA GLN A 168 14.20 -1.00 -28.57
C GLN A 168 14.79 0.30 -28.03
N LYS A 169 15.72 0.90 -28.78
CA LYS A 169 16.32 2.19 -28.40
C LYS A 169 15.22 3.22 -28.12
N PHE A 170 15.32 3.90 -26.98
CA PHE A 170 14.37 4.90 -26.48
C PHE A 170 12.99 4.38 -26.03
N VAL A 171 12.73 3.07 -26.08
CA VAL A 171 11.53 2.47 -25.48
C VAL A 171 11.84 2.08 -24.04
N THR A 172 10.94 2.37 -23.12
CA THR A 172 11.11 2.20 -21.68
C THR A 172 9.97 1.38 -21.07
N PRO A 173 10.10 0.93 -19.80
CA PRO A 173 9.00 0.32 -19.07
C PRO A 173 7.74 1.20 -19.00
N LYS A 174 7.89 2.54 -19.06
CA LYS A 174 6.76 3.47 -19.09
C LYS A 174 5.96 3.34 -20.38
N ASP A 175 6.64 3.20 -21.52
CA ASP A 175 5.98 3.04 -22.82
C ASP A 175 5.20 1.71 -22.87
N LEU A 176 5.78 0.64 -22.31
CA LEU A 176 5.14 -0.66 -22.22
C LEU A 176 3.87 -0.61 -21.37
N ILE A 177 3.93 -0.07 -20.14
CA ILE A 177 2.74 -0.03 -19.29
C ILE A 177 1.65 0.88 -19.87
N LEU A 178 2.02 1.99 -20.54
CA LEU A 178 1.06 2.83 -21.25
C LEU A 178 0.40 2.10 -22.43
N ASN A 179 1.17 1.31 -23.19
CA ASN A 179 0.61 0.49 -24.27
C ASN A 179 -0.39 -0.54 -23.73
N ILE A 180 -0.02 -1.26 -22.66
CA ILE A 180 -0.88 -2.23 -21.97
C ILE A 180 -2.16 -1.57 -21.48
N ILE A 181 -2.06 -0.44 -20.78
CA ILE A 181 -3.23 0.34 -20.31
C ILE A 181 -4.09 0.77 -21.50
N GLY A 182 -3.48 1.20 -22.61
CA GLY A 182 -4.17 1.53 -23.85
C GLY A 182 -4.96 0.36 -24.45
N THR A 183 -4.49 -0.88 -24.26
CA THR A 183 -5.17 -2.10 -24.68
C THR A 183 -6.29 -2.50 -23.73
N ILE A 184 -6.02 -2.60 -22.43
CA ILE A 184 -7.00 -3.08 -21.44
C ILE A 184 -8.02 -2.01 -21.02
N LYS A 185 -7.72 -0.72 -21.30
CA LYS A 185 -8.50 0.46 -20.88
C LYS A 185 -8.54 0.65 -19.36
N ALA A 186 -9.09 1.77 -18.92
CA ALA A 186 -9.09 2.17 -17.51
C ALA A 186 -9.86 1.21 -16.60
N ASP A 187 -10.83 0.47 -17.15
CA ASP A 187 -11.75 -0.41 -16.44
C ASP A 187 -11.48 -1.92 -16.67
N GLY A 188 -10.60 -2.30 -17.60
CA GLY A 188 -10.38 -3.70 -17.96
C GLY A 188 -9.76 -4.59 -16.89
N ALA A 189 -9.23 -4.01 -15.80
CA ALA A 189 -8.65 -4.73 -14.67
C ALA A 189 -9.42 -4.53 -13.35
N ILE A 190 -10.66 -4.02 -13.38
CA ILE A 190 -11.48 -3.85 -12.18
C ILE A 190 -11.63 -5.18 -11.42
N TYR A 191 -11.36 -5.13 -10.10
CA TYR A 191 -11.36 -6.28 -9.17
C TYR A 191 -10.37 -7.40 -9.51
N LYS A 192 -9.31 -7.09 -10.26
CA LYS A 192 -8.28 -8.05 -10.67
C LYS A 192 -6.90 -7.63 -10.18
N GLY A 193 -6.09 -8.62 -9.80
CA GLY A 193 -4.65 -8.43 -9.73
C GLY A 193 -4.04 -8.45 -11.13
N VAL A 194 -2.97 -7.70 -11.35
CA VAL A 194 -2.20 -7.73 -12.60
C VAL A 194 -0.83 -8.31 -12.31
N GLU A 195 -0.51 -9.45 -12.92
CA GLU A 195 0.76 -10.15 -12.76
C GLU A 195 1.58 -10.04 -14.05
N PHE A 196 2.72 -9.34 -13.98
CA PHE A 196 3.66 -9.27 -15.09
C PHE A 196 4.62 -10.46 -15.02
N ALA A 197 4.83 -11.11 -16.15
CA ALA A 197 5.72 -12.25 -16.30
C ALA A 197 6.38 -12.21 -17.69
N GLY A 198 7.31 -13.13 -17.90
CA GLY A 198 8.02 -13.28 -19.18
C GLY A 198 9.48 -12.84 -19.09
N PRO A 199 10.25 -13.01 -20.17
CA PRO A 199 11.70 -12.81 -20.16
C PRO A 199 12.15 -11.34 -20.27
N THR A 200 11.24 -10.40 -20.54
CA THR A 200 11.55 -8.97 -20.71
C THR A 200 11.59 -8.23 -19.38
#